data_AF-A0A5E4ILP1-F1
#
_entry.id   AF-A0A5E4ILP1-F1
#
_cell.length_a   1.000
_cell.length_b   1.000
_cell.length_c   1.000
_cell.angle_alpha   90.00
_cell.angle_beta   90.00
_cell.angle_gamma   90.00
#
_symmetry.space_group_name_H-M   'P 1'
#
loop_
_entity.id
_entity.type
_entity.pdbx_description
1 polymer ?
#
loop_
_entity_poly.entity_id
_entity_poly.type
_entity_poly.pdbx_seq_one_letter_code
_entity_poly.pdbx_strand_id
1 'polypeptide(L)'
;MANSFELIVPKEFGTTIEALATAVQGLLENRSDEKITKDLADCSPARAILFFKTEMPGVDSFWLQIDYVKDGFRIKLTTMSQNDVSAPVGDMARSALLAKLEGILTLPNIKTELAKSFELTIPKEAIGQLEEIQGALGGMVLGLGSIVMKFLLNESNGKIMNAGIVEQNEDNLAFYMGTTLPGVDRFFMRIERQPDNSVKIALTQCCRMPAGGDADDMAKGMVLEMVRGILNVPKITEEIAMLKAGIGKAEGVKIKR
;
A
#
# COMPACT_ATOMS: atom_id res chain seq x y z
N MET A 1 8.38 -7.53 33.28
CA MET A 1 7.89 -6.54 32.30
C MET A 1 8.41 -6.97 30.94
N ALA A 2 7.66 -6.74 29.86
CA ALA A 2 8.10 -7.13 28.53
C ALA A 2 9.38 -6.35 28.16
N ASN A 3 10.48 -7.06 27.89
CA ASN A 3 11.77 -6.43 27.56
C ASN A 3 11.86 -6.01 26.08
N SER A 4 10.80 -6.18 25.31
CA SER A 4 10.81 -5.95 23.86
C SER A 4 9.41 -5.59 23.37
N PHE A 5 9.36 -4.69 22.40
CA PHE A 5 8.15 -4.40 21.63
C PHE A 5 8.08 -5.32 20.41
N GLU A 6 6.95 -6.01 20.26
CA GLU A 6 6.60 -6.79 19.08
C GLU A 6 5.10 -6.68 18.80
N LEU A 7 4.75 -6.43 17.54
CA LEU A 7 3.36 -6.38 17.06
C LEU A 7 3.23 -7.21 15.78
N ILE A 8 2.21 -8.07 15.72
CA ILE A 8 1.87 -8.82 14.51
C ILE A 8 0.67 -8.16 13.83
N VAL A 9 0.87 -7.64 12.62
CA VAL A 9 -0.17 -7.09 11.75
C VAL A 9 -0.70 -8.22 10.87
N PRO A 10 -1.98 -8.60 10.99
CA PRO A 10 -2.53 -9.71 10.22
C PRO A 10 -2.49 -9.47 8.70
N LYS A 11 -2.21 -10.52 7.92
CA LYS A 11 -2.21 -10.45 6.44
C LYS A 11 -3.54 -9.98 5.84
N GLU A 12 -4.65 -10.15 6.55
CA GLU A 12 -5.98 -9.72 6.12
C GLU A 12 -6.11 -8.19 5.97
N PHE A 13 -5.14 -7.42 6.48
CA PHE A 13 -5.05 -5.99 6.23
C PHE A 13 -4.68 -5.69 4.76
N GLY A 14 -4.29 -6.71 3.97
CA GLY A 14 -4.12 -6.61 2.52
C GLY A 14 -3.03 -5.64 2.11
N THR A 15 -1.97 -5.51 2.92
CA THR A 15 -0.94 -4.48 2.76
C THR A 15 0.42 -5.06 2.36
N THR A 16 1.35 -4.19 1.95
CA THR A 16 2.75 -4.52 1.65
C THR A 16 3.64 -4.11 2.82
N ILE A 17 4.89 -4.58 2.85
CA ILE A 17 5.89 -4.10 3.84
C ILE A 17 6.11 -2.59 3.69
N GLU A 18 6.13 -2.08 2.47
CA GLU A 18 6.32 -0.65 2.18
C GLU A 18 5.16 0.21 2.70
N ALA A 19 3.92 -0.20 2.43
CA ALA A 19 2.74 0.48 2.94
C ALA A 19 2.69 0.43 4.48
N LEU A 20 3.04 -0.72 5.08
CA LEU A 20 3.11 -0.84 6.53
C LEU A 20 4.23 0.01 7.13
N ALA A 21 5.40 0.07 6.51
CA ALA A 21 6.50 0.93 6.90
C ALA A 21 6.11 2.40 6.87
N THR A 22 5.42 2.82 5.82
CA THR A 22 4.86 4.18 5.66
C THR A 22 3.83 4.48 6.74
N ALA A 23 2.93 3.54 7.05
CA ALA A 23 1.95 3.69 8.12
C ALA A 23 2.60 3.79 9.50
N VAL A 24 3.59 2.95 9.81
CA VAL A 24 4.34 3.01 11.07
C VAL A 24 5.06 4.35 11.21
N GLN A 25 5.73 4.81 10.15
CA GLN A 25 6.36 6.12 10.12
C GLN A 25 5.35 7.23 10.40
N GLY A 26 4.25 7.29 9.65
CA GLY A 26 3.23 8.33 9.79
C GLY A 26 2.59 8.34 11.18
N LEU A 27 2.36 7.18 11.78
CA LEU A 27 1.86 7.09 13.16
C LEU A 27 2.85 7.65 14.17
N LEU A 28 4.13 7.29 14.05
CA LEU A 28 5.16 7.73 14.98
C LEU A 28 5.42 9.24 14.85
N GLU A 29 5.50 9.78 13.64
CA GLU A 29 5.70 11.22 13.43
C GLU A 29 4.49 12.02 13.94
N ASN A 30 3.27 11.62 13.61
CA ASN A 30 2.07 12.40 13.93
C ASN A 30 1.55 12.21 15.36
N ARG A 31 1.83 11.08 16.01
CA ARG A 31 1.34 10.77 17.38
C ARG A 31 2.42 10.78 18.45
N SER A 32 3.65 11.16 18.10
CA SER A 32 4.71 11.33 19.08
C SER A 32 4.77 12.73 19.70
N ASP A 33 3.91 13.66 19.27
CA ASP A 33 4.01 15.10 19.54
C ASP A 33 5.33 15.67 19.00
N GLU A 34 5.70 15.32 17.77
CA GLU A 34 6.94 15.70 17.07
C GLU A 34 8.24 15.14 17.68
N LYS A 35 8.15 14.35 18.75
CA LYS A 35 9.32 13.80 19.46
C LYS A 35 10.01 12.65 18.74
N ILE A 36 9.41 12.07 17.70
CA ILE A 36 9.99 10.97 16.93
C ILE A 36 9.96 11.37 15.46
N THR A 37 11.13 11.39 14.84
CA THR A 37 11.29 11.77 13.43
C THR A 37 12.04 10.66 12.69
N LYS A 38 11.61 10.36 11.45
CA LYS A 38 12.36 9.45 10.60
C LYS A 38 13.70 10.08 10.20
N ASP A 39 14.74 9.27 10.24
CA ASP A 39 16.06 9.67 9.75
C ASP A 39 16.51 8.80 8.57
N LEU A 40 16.29 7.48 8.63
CA LEU A 40 16.63 6.58 7.54
C LEU A 40 15.63 5.43 7.42
N ALA A 41 15.40 4.94 6.21
CA ALA A 41 14.71 3.67 5.98
C ALA A 41 15.44 2.87 4.91
N ASP A 42 15.55 1.56 5.15
CA ASP A 42 15.92 0.57 4.15
C ASP A 42 14.71 -0.35 3.94
N CYS A 43 14.15 -0.34 2.73
CA CYS A 43 12.94 -1.08 2.39
C CYS A 43 13.22 -2.04 1.24
N SER A 44 12.93 -3.31 1.46
CA SER A 44 12.93 -4.37 0.47
C SER A 44 11.58 -5.10 0.49
N PRO A 45 11.23 -5.88 -0.55
CA PRO A 45 9.99 -6.63 -0.59
C PRO A 45 9.80 -7.62 0.58
N ALA A 46 10.90 -8.08 1.21
CA ALA A 46 10.88 -9.07 2.29
C ALA A 46 11.09 -8.49 3.69
N ARG A 47 11.63 -7.26 3.79
CA ARG A 47 11.99 -6.61 5.05
C ARG A 47 12.05 -5.10 4.90
N ALA A 48 11.59 -4.37 5.91
CA ALA A 48 11.92 -2.95 6.10
C ALA A 48 12.62 -2.73 7.44
N ILE A 49 13.61 -1.83 7.45
CA ILE A 49 14.27 -1.33 8.66
C ILE A 49 14.06 0.18 8.70
N LEU A 50 13.44 0.64 9.78
CA LEU A 50 13.12 2.05 10.02
C LEU A 50 13.97 2.58 11.16
N PHE A 51 14.73 3.63 10.88
CA PHE A 51 15.54 4.34 11.85
C PHE A 51 14.87 5.66 12.23
N PHE A 52 14.70 5.86 13.53
CA PHE A 52 14.08 7.06 14.09
C PHE A 52 15.02 7.74 15.06
N LYS A 53 15.07 9.07 14.96
CA LYS A 53 15.62 9.95 16.00
C LYS A 53 14.51 10.33 16.97
N THR A 54 14.88 10.57 18.21
CA THR A 54 13.90 10.99 19.20
C THR A 54 14.46 11.96 20.23
N GLU A 55 13.60 12.85 20.71
CA GLU A 55 13.89 13.79 21.81
C GLU A 55 13.52 13.21 23.19
N MET A 56 13.27 11.90 23.26
CA MET A 56 12.92 11.24 24.51
C MET A 56 14.13 11.23 25.46
N PRO A 57 13.94 11.64 26.74
CA PRO A 57 15.04 11.61 27.70
C PRO A 57 15.67 10.22 27.81
N GLY A 58 16.99 10.15 27.60
CA GLY A 58 17.78 8.92 27.69
C GLY A 58 17.73 8.01 26.46
N VAL A 59 17.10 8.43 25.36
CA VAL A 59 17.10 7.73 24.08
C VAL A 59 17.42 8.70 22.96
N ASP A 60 18.46 8.44 22.17
CA ASP A 60 18.78 9.26 20.99
C ASP A 60 18.04 8.80 19.76
N SER A 61 18.00 7.48 19.60
CA SER A 61 17.48 6.85 18.39
C SER A 61 17.10 5.41 18.61
N PHE A 62 16.26 4.88 17.73
CA PHE A 62 15.88 3.47 17.77
C PHE A 62 15.57 2.93 16.38
N TRP A 63 15.58 1.60 16.27
CA TRP A 63 15.33 0.89 15.03
C TRP A 63 14.11 -0.01 15.17
N LEU A 64 13.17 0.09 14.23
CA LEU A 64 12.10 -0.86 14.04
C LEU A 64 12.39 -1.71 12.81
N GLN A 65 12.14 -3.01 12.92
CA GLN A 65 12.20 -3.94 11.80
C GLN A 65 10.81 -4.47 11.50
N ILE A 66 10.47 -4.52 10.23
CA ILE A 66 9.24 -5.10 9.70
C ILE A 66 9.63 -6.30 8.84
N ASP A 67 9.22 -7.50 9.24
CA ASP A 67 9.47 -8.73 8.49
C ASP A 67 8.16 -9.40 8.10
N TYR A 68 8.20 -10.13 6.98
CA TYR A 68 7.15 -11.08 6.64
C TYR A 68 7.15 -12.27 7.61
N VAL A 69 5.97 -12.68 8.08
CA VAL A 69 5.75 -13.90 8.85
C VAL A 69 4.55 -14.66 8.30
N LYS A 70 4.40 -15.94 8.65
CA LYS A 70 3.35 -16.83 8.10
C LYS A 70 1.93 -16.21 8.11
N ASP A 71 1.61 -15.46 9.16
CA ASP A 71 0.27 -14.92 9.40
C ASP A 71 0.16 -13.40 9.14
N GLY A 72 1.19 -12.77 8.56
CA GLY A 72 1.19 -11.34 8.24
C GLY A 72 2.56 -10.69 8.36
N PHE A 73 2.64 -9.59 9.07
CA PHE A 73 3.86 -8.79 9.21
C PHE A 73 4.19 -8.59 10.68
N ARG A 74 5.45 -8.82 11.04
CA ARG A 74 5.96 -8.58 12.38
C ARG A 74 6.67 -7.23 12.41
N ILE A 75 6.23 -6.33 13.27
CA ILE A 75 6.95 -5.09 13.63
C ILE A 75 7.64 -5.33 14.96
N LYS A 76 8.95 -5.10 15.03
CA LYS A 76 9.74 -5.34 16.24
C LYS A 76 10.75 -4.23 16.48
N LEU A 77 10.91 -3.83 17.74
CA LEU A 77 12.04 -3.01 18.17
C LEU A 77 13.32 -3.87 18.21
N THR A 78 14.31 -3.52 17.39
CA THR A 78 15.55 -4.31 17.28
C THR A 78 16.67 -3.76 18.15
N THR A 79 16.85 -2.45 18.16
CA THR A 79 17.93 -1.79 18.91
C THR A 79 17.48 -0.38 19.31
N MET A 80 18.14 0.15 20.32
CA MET A 80 17.97 1.52 20.81
C MET A 80 19.35 2.07 21.18
N SER A 81 19.65 3.29 20.73
CA SER A 81 20.81 4.05 21.17
C SER A 81 20.44 4.84 22.41
N GLN A 82 21.26 4.73 23.46
CA GLN A 82 21.14 5.50 24.69
C GLN A 82 22.32 6.47 24.77
N ASN A 83 22.07 7.67 25.29
CA ASN A 83 23.14 8.55 25.77
C ASN A 83 23.93 7.85 26.89
N ASP A 84 25.12 8.34 27.22
CA ASP A 84 25.92 7.89 28.38
C ASP A 84 25.17 8.17 29.70
N VAL A 85 24.17 7.34 30.00
CA VAL A 85 23.36 7.40 31.20
C VAL A 85 23.55 6.12 31.98
N SER A 86 23.71 6.23 33.29
CA SER A 86 23.84 5.09 34.19
C SER A 86 22.71 4.06 33.95
N ALA A 87 23.02 2.77 34.05
CA ALA A 87 22.11 1.66 33.76
C ALA A 87 20.65 1.80 34.29
N PRO A 88 20.39 2.30 35.53
CA PRO A 88 19.03 2.47 36.02
C PRO A 88 18.20 3.47 35.21
N VAL A 89 18.83 4.53 34.71
CA VAL A 89 18.18 5.55 33.87
C VAL A 89 17.97 5.02 32.45
N GLY A 90 18.90 4.20 31.95
CA GLY A 90 18.74 3.49 30.68
C GLY A 90 17.53 2.55 30.68
N ASP A 91 17.33 1.78 31.75
CA ASP A 91 16.18 0.86 31.87
C ASP A 91 14.83 1.60 31.96
N MET A 92 14.80 2.75 32.65
CA MET A 92 13.63 3.63 32.68
C MET A 92 13.34 4.24 31.30
N ALA A 93 14.37 4.73 30.60
CA ALA A 93 14.24 5.29 29.26
C ALA A 93 13.73 4.25 28.25
N ARG A 94 14.23 3.01 28.33
CA ARG A 94 13.73 1.88 27.54
C ARG A 94 12.26 1.61 27.82
N SER A 95 11.88 1.50 29.09
CA SER A 95 10.49 1.26 29.48
C SER A 95 9.55 2.36 28.97
N ALA A 96 10.00 3.63 29.03
CA ALA A 96 9.25 4.76 28.50
C ALA A 96 9.07 4.70 26.98
N LEU A 97 10.13 4.34 26.23
CA LEU A 97 10.02 4.14 24.78
C LEU A 97 9.04 3.01 24.44
N LEU A 98 9.16 1.86 25.12
CA LEU A 98 8.27 0.72 24.90
C LEU A 98 6.81 1.10 25.13
N ALA A 99 6.49 1.77 26.24
CA ALA A 99 5.14 2.24 26.53
C ALA A 99 4.62 3.22 25.46
N LYS A 100 5.48 4.11 24.93
CA LYS A 100 5.10 5.05 23.86
C LYS A 100 4.83 4.31 22.55
N LEU A 101 5.66 3.33 22.18
CA LEU A 101 5.44 2.49 21.01
C LEU A 101 4.16 1.67 21.13
N GLU A 102 3.90 1.04 22.28
CA GLU A 102 2.67 0.28 22.53
C GLU A 102 1.41 1.14 22.46
N GLY A 103 1.48 2.40 22.91
CA GLY A 103 0.36 3.34 22.81
C GLY A 103 0.09 3.84 21.38
N ILE A 104 1.13 4.01 20.56
CA ILE A 104 1.02 4.54 19.20
C ILE A 104 0.74 3.42 18.19
N LEU A 105 1.51 2.35 18.22
CA LEU A 105 1.48 1.25 17.26
C LEU A 105 0.51 0.17 17.73
N THR A 106 -0.78 0.48 17.69
CA THR A 106 -1.85 -0.48 17.93
C THR A 106 -2.45 -0.96 16.61
N LEU A 107 -3.05 -2.15 16.58
CA LEU A 107 -3.73 -2.64 15.37
C LEU A 107 -4.82 -1.68 14.86
N PRO A 108 -5.68 -1.08 15.70
CA PRO A 108 -6.61 -0.06 15.25
C PRO A 108 -5.92 1.14 14.58
N ASN A 109 -4.85 1.66 15.17
CA ASN A 109 -4.12 2.80 14.62
C ASN A 109 -3.46 2.45 13.28
N ILE A 110 -2.83 1.28 13.17
CA ILE A 110 -2.23 0.80 11.92
C ILE A 110 -3.30 0.62 10.86
N LYS A 111 -4.43 0.00 11.20
CA LYS A 111 -5.54 -0.16 10.28
C LYS A 111 -6.05 1.18 9.76
N THR A 112 -6.23 2.15 10.65
CA THR A 112 -6.64 3.52 10.29
C THR A 112 -5.61 4.21 9.42
N GLU A 113 -4.31 4.06 9.70
CA GLU A 113 -3.27 4.70 8.91
C GLU A 113 -3.15 4.08 7.52
N LEU A 114 -3.16 2.74 7.42
CA LEU A 114 -3.23 2.03 6.15
C LEU A 114 -4.50 2.39 5.37
N ALA A 115 -5.59 2.70 6.07
CA ALA A 115 -6.83 3.14 5.44
C ALA A 115 -6.67 4.47 4.66
N LYS A 116 -5.59 5.24 4.85
CA LYS A 116 -5.32 6.50 4.13
C LYS A 116 -4.66 6.34 2.76
N SER A 117 -4.25 5.13 2.37
CA SER A 117 -3.61 4.85 1.08
C SER A 117 -4.21 3.60 0.42
N PHE A 118 -4.25 3.55 -0.91
CA PHE A 118 -4.66 2.35 -1.62
C PHE A 118 -3.47 1.80 -2.39
N GLU A 119 -3.05 0.60 -2.03
CA GLU A 119 -2.08 -0.21 -2.74
C GLU A 119 -2.59 -1.64 -2.80
N LEU A 120 -2.36 -2.29 -3.94
CA LEU A 120 -2.76 -3.65 -4.19
C LEU A 120 -1.68 -4.36 -5.00
N THR A 121 -1.22 -5.51 -4.53
CA THR A 121 -0.21 -6.32 -5.22
C THR A 121 -0.87 -7.52 -5.88
N ILE A 122 -0.75 -7.62 -7.20
CA ILE A 122 -1.16 -8.78 -7.97
C ILE A 122 -0.02 -9.81 -7.94
N PRO A 123 -0.30 -11.05 -7.53
CA PRO A 123 0.73 -12.08 -7.42
C PRO A 123 1.26 -12.48 -8.80
N LYS A 124 2.55 -12.79 -8.86
CA LYS A 124 3.26 -13.16 -10.10
C LYS A 124 2.59 -14.32 -10.86
N GLU A 125 1.91 -15.23 -10.16
CA GLU A 125 1.20 -16.35 -10.77
C GLU A 125 0.02 -15.89 -11.63
N ALA A 126 -0.69 -14.83 -11.20
CA ALA A 126 -1.74 -14.22 -12.00
C ALA A 126 -1.16 -13.39 -13.14
N ILE A 127 -0.04 -12.71 -12.89
CA ILE A 127 0.69 -11.97 -13.93
C ILE A 127 1.17 -12.90 -15.05
N GLY A 128 1.73 -14.06 -14.72
CA GLY A 128 2.14 -15.05 -15.72
C GLY A 128 0.97 -15.53 -16.59
N GLN A 129 -0.23 -15.70 -16.03
CA GLN A 129 -1.42 -16.04 -16.82
C GLN A 129 -1.83 -14.92 -17.78
N LEU A 130 -1.67 -13.67 -17.37
CA LEU A 130 -1.92 -12.50 -18.21
C LEU A 130 -0.85 -12.34 -19.30
N GLU A 131 0.40 -12.71 -19.00
CA GLU A 131 1.50 -12.72 -19.97
C GLU A 131 1.30 -13.74 -21.07
N GLU A 132 0.78 -14.93 -20.77
CA GLU A 132 0.46 -15.95 -21.78
C GLU A 132 -0.56 -15.46 -22.83
N ILE A 133 -1.36 -14.46 -22.49
CA ILE A 133 -2.37 -13.87 -23.40
C ILE A 133 -1.94 -12.51 -23.99
N GLN A 134 -0.68 -12.09 -23.80
CA GLN A 134 -0.14 -10.77 -24.18
C GLN A 134 -0.36 -10.38 -25.64
N GLY A 135 -0.35 -11.36 -26.55
CA GLY A 135 -0.56 -11.12 -27.98
C GLY A 135 -1.89 -10.41 -28.30
N ALA A 136 -2.90 -10.51 -27.43
CA ALA A 136 -4.21 -9.89 -27.61
C ALA A 136 -4.37 -8.53 -26.90
N LEU A 137 -3.49 -8.18 -25.95
CA LEU A 137 -3.71 -7.06 -25.01
C LEU A 137 -2.63 -5.96 -25.04
N GLY A 138 -1.62 -6.07 -25.91
CA GLY A 138 -0.63 -5.00 -26.13
C GLY A 138 0.43 -4.85 -25.03
N GLY A 139 0.65 -5.89 -24.22
CA GLY A 139 1.60 -5.90 -23.10
C GLY A 139 0.91 -6.13 -21.75
N MET A 140 1.65 -6.66 -20.77
CA MET A 140 1.09 -7.08 -19.46
C MET A 140 0.46 -5.91 -18.70
N VAL A 141 1.18 -4.79 -18.59
CA VAL A 141 0.73 -3.62 -17.85
C VAL A 141 -0.49 -2.97 -18.51
N LEU A 142 -0.59 -3.02 -19.84
CA LEU A 142 -1.77 -2.57 -20.58
C LEU A 142 -2.98 -3.48 -20.39
N GLY A 143 -2.77 -4.80 -20.45
CA GLY A 143 -3.82 -5.77 -20.16
C GLY A 143 -4.39 -5.58 -18.75
N LEU A 144 -3.51 -5.42 -17.77
CA LEU A 144 -3.92 -5.18 -16.39
C LEU A 144 -4.58 -3.82 -16.22
N GLY A 145 -4.04 -2.76 -16.85
CA GLY A 145 -4.65 -1.43 -16.90
C GLY A 145 -6.06 -1.45 -17.44
N SER A 146 -6.30 -2.23 -18.50
CA SER A 146 -7.62 -2.37 -19.12
C SER A 146 -8.61 -3.07 -18.18
N ILE A 147 -8.17 -4.11 -17.45
CA ILE A 147 -8.98 -4.80 -16.44
C ILE A 147 -9.33 -3.84 -15.29
N VAL A 148 -8.34 -3.10 -14.77
CA VAL A 148 -8.54 -2.15 -13.67
C VAL A 148 -9.50 -1.04 -14.08
N MET A 149 -9.29 -0.41 -15.24
CA MET A 149 -10.18 0.64 -15.75
C MET A 149 -11.60 0.10 -15.99
N LYS A 150 -11.74 -1.11 -16.52
CA LYS A 150 -13.04 -1.77 -16.71
C LYS A 150 -13.79 -1.93 -15.39
N PHE A 151 -13.14 -2.43 -14.35
CA PHE A 151 -13.74 -2.58 -13.03
C PHE A 151 -14.17 -1.22 -12.46
N LEU A 152 -13.28 -0.23 -12.51
CA LEU A 152 -13.57 1.12 -12.02
C LEU A 152 -14.77 1.74 -12.75
N LEU A 153 -14.80 1.68 -14.08
CA LEU A 153 -15.91 2.25 -14.86
C LEU A 153 -17.23 1.52 -14.57
N ASN A 154 -17.24 0.19 -14.56
CA ASN A 154 -18.47 -0.59 -14.49
C ASN A 154 -19.04 -0.67 -13.06
N GLU A 155 -18.20 -0.75 -12.04
CA GLU A 155 -18.64 -0.94 -10.65
C GLU A 155 -18.74 0.37 -9.86
N SER A 156 -18.34 1.51 -10.42
CA SER A 156 -18.48 2.81 -9.76
C SER A 156 -19.93 3.32 -9.67
N ASN A 157 -20.90 2.64 -10.28
CA ASN A 157 -22.29 3.11 -10.38
C ASN A 157 -22.40 4.52 -10.98
N GLY A 158 -21.65 4.77 -12.06
CA GLY A 158 -21.62 6.06 -12.75
C GLY A 158 -20.86 7.18 -12.02
N LYS A 159 -20.17 6.85 -10.92
CA LYS A 159 -19.33 7.83 -10.20
C LYS A 159 -18.04 8.16 -10.95
N ILE A 160 -17.60 7.31 -11.88
CA ILE A 160 -16.44 7.55 -12.73
C ILE A 160 -16.90 7.83 -14.15
N MET A 161 -16.41 8.91 -14.76
CA MET A 161 -16.96 9.42 -16.04
C MET A 161 -15.99 9.36 -17.22
N ASN A 162 -14.69 9.55 -16.99
CA ASN A 162 -13.68 9.53 -18.04
C ASN A 162 -12.37 8.94 -17.53
N ALA A 163 -11.53 8.51 -18.46
CA ALA A 163 -10.20 7.98 -18.20
C ALA A 163 -9.20 8.56 -19.19
N GLY A 164 -7.95 8.73 -18.79
CA GLY A 164 -6.87 9.10 -19.69
C GLY A 164 -5.52 8.56 -19.22
N ILE A 165 -4.66 8.22 -20.17
CA ILE A 165 -3.31 7.72 -19.91
C ILE A 165 -2.38 8.93 -19.74
N VAL A 166 -1.58 8.92 -18.68
CA VAL A 166 -0.58 9.94 -18.36
C VAL A 166 0.81 9.47 -18.79
N GLU A 167 1.14 8.21 -18.50
CA GLU A 167 2.44 7.61 -18.76
C GLU A 167 2.24 6.14 -19.12
N GLN A 168 3.00 5.63 -20.09
CA GLN A 168 2.92 4.23 -20.49
C GLN A 168 4.28 3.73 -21.01
N ASN A 169 4.72 2.61 -20.43
CA ASN A 169 5.81 1.78 -20.95
C ASN A 169 5.56 0.30 -20.56
N GLU A 170 6.52 -0.59 -20.82
CA GLU A 170 6.37 -2.04 -20.60
C GLU A 170 6.16 -2.43 -19.14
N ASP A 171 6.68 -1.63 -18.20
CA ASP A 171 6.69 -1.92 -16.77
C ASP A 171 5.82 -0.95 -15.96
N ASN A 172 5.33 0.13 -16.56
CA ASN A 172 4.61 1.19 -15.86
C ASN A 172 3.46 1.76 -16.71
N LEU A 173 2.31 1.93 -16.06
CA LEU A 173 1.18 2.67 -16.59
C LEU A 173 0.65 3.60 -15.50
N ALA A 174 0.69 4.91 -15.78
CA ALA A 174 -0.01 5.90 -14.99
C ALA A 174 -1.23 6.41 -15.77
N PHE A 175 -2.37 6.51 -15.09
CA PHE A 175 -3.60 7.01 -15.68
C PHE A 175 -4.40 7.82 -14.68
N TYR A 176 -5.32 8.63 -15.17
CA TYR A 176 -6.29 9.34 -14.36
C TYR A 176 -7.71 8.89 -14.68
N MET A 177 -8.59 9.04 -13.70
CA MET A 177 -10.03 8.84 -13.82
C MET A 177 -10.75 10.08 -13.28
N GLY A 178 -11.62 10.71 -14.08
CA GLY A 178 -12.50 11.77 -13.56
C GLY A 178 -13.71 11.18 -12.85
N THR A 179 -14.22 11.92 -11.87
CA THR A 179 -15.22 11.43 -10.93
C THR A 179 -16.29 12.48 -10.62
N THR A 180 -17.48 12.02 -10.23
CA THR A 180 -18.57 12.86 -9.71
C THR A 180 -18.59 12.91 -8.19
N LEU A 181 -17.58 12.32 -7.53
CA LEU A 181 -17.47 12.36 -6.08
C LEU A 181 -17.31 13.81 -5.59
N PRO A 182 -18.06 14.23 -4.57
CA PRO A 182 -17.95 15.58 -4.01
C PRO A 182 -16.50 15.92 -3.62
N GLY A 183 -16.01 17.06 -4.10
CA GLY A 183 -14.67 17.56 -3.76
C GLY A 183 -13.51 16.98 -4.56
N VAL A 184 -13.74 16.03 -5.49
CA VAL A 184 -12.71 15.46 -6.36
C VAL A 184 -13.12 15.62 -7.82
N ASP A 185 -12.26 16.22 -8.65
CA ASP A 185 -12.46 16.25 -10.11
C ASP A 185 -11.94 14.96 -10.75
N ARG A 186 -10.75 14.54 -10.34
CA ARG A 186 -10.10 13.33 -10.85
C ARG A 186 -9.15 12.72 -9.84
N PHE A 187 -8.86 11.45 -10.00
CA PHE A 187 -7.81 10.75 -9.25
C PHE A 187 -6.87 10.01 -10.19
N PHE A 188 -5.67 9.73 -9.71
CA PHE A 188 -4.58 9.14 -10.46
C PHE A 188 -4.22 7.80 -9.87
N MET A 189 -3.98 6.84 -10.74
CA MET A 189 -3.51 5.52 -10.37
C MET A 189 -2.26 5.16 -11.17
N ARG A 190 -1.43 4.32 -10.57
CA ARG A 190 -0.24 3.75 -11.20
C ARG A 190 -0.26 2.24 -11.09
N ILE A 191 0.13 1.58 -12.16
CA ILE A 191 0.36 0.14 -12.25
C ILE A 191 1.84 -0.04 -12.59
N GLU A 192 2.56 -0.77 -11.76
CA GLU A 192 4.02 -0.86 -11.84
C GLU A 192 4.51 -2.28 -11.57
N ARG A 193 5.28 -2.85 -12.51
CA ARG A 193 5.96 -4.13 -12.33
C ARG A 193 7.04 -4.00 -11.26
N GLN A 194 7.04 -4.91 -10.31
CA GLN A 194 8.02 -4.98 -9.23
C GLN A 194 9.18 -5.92 -9.61
N PRO A 195 10.35 -5.80 -8.96
CA PRO A 195 11.51 -6.66 -9.24
C PRO A 195 11.27 -8.17 -9.09
N ASP A 196 10.27 -8.57 -8.29
CA ASP A 196 9.87 -9.96 -8.07
C ASP A 196 8.83 -10.48 -9.09
N ASN A 197 8.57 -9.69 -10.15
CA ASN A 197 7.52 -9.90 -11.16
C ASN A 197 6.08 -9.86 -10.64
N SER A 198 5.86 -9.44 -9.41
CA SER A 198 4.52 -8.99 -9.00
C SER A 198 4.21 -7.64 -9.63
N VAL A 199 2.94 -7.22 -9.57
CA VAL A 199 2.53 -5.89 -10.06
C VAL A 199 1.80 -5.13 -8.97
N LYS A 200 2.27 -3.91 -8.71
CA LYS A 200 1.67 -2.97 -7.76
C LYS A 200 0.67 -2.09 -8.48
N ILE A 201 -0.52 -1.96 -7.92
CA ILE A 201 -1.56 -1.03 -8.34
C ILE A 201 -1.78 -0.05 -7.18
N ALA A 202 -1.58 1.24 -7.40
CA ALA A 202 -1.65 2.25 -6.34
C ALA A 202 -2.50 3.45 -6.74
N LEU A 203 -3.23 4.01 -5.79
CA LEU A 203 -3.82 5.35 -5.89
C LEU A 203 -2.75 6.36 -5.51
N THR A 204 -2.29 7.16 -6.47
CA THR A 204 -1.15 8.06 -6.27
C THR A 204 -1.57 9.46 -5.88
N GLN A 205 -2.69 9.95 -6.41
CA GLN A 205 -3.14 11.32 -6.19
C GLN A 205 -4.65 11.46 -6.35
N CYS A 206 -5.25 12.39 -5.60
CA CYS A 206 -6.59 12.91 -5.87
C CYS A 206 -6.46 14.41 -6.16
N CYS A 207 -6.98 14.87 -7.29
CA CYS A 207 -6.97 16.26 -7.71
C CYS A 207 -8.33 16.92 -7.50
N ARG A 208 -8.26 18.16 -7.03
CA ARG A 208 -9.39 18.91 -6.48
C ARG A 208 -9.95 19.94 -7.47
N MET A 209 -11.19 20.34 -7.22
CA MET A 209 -11.66 21.70 -7.52
C MET A 209 -11.30 22.63 -6.35
N PRO A 210 -11.05 23.94 -6.56
CA PRO A 210 -10.49 24.81 -5.54
C PRO A 210 -11.48 25.04 -4.38
N ALA A 211 -11.24 24.38 -3.25
CA ALA A 211 -11.76 24.71 -1.93
C ALA A 211 -10.71 24.27 -0.89
N GLY A 212 -10.56 24.95 0.26
CA GLY A 212 -9.49 24.72 1.24
C GLY A 212 -9.66 23.47 2.14
N GLY A 213 -8.70 23.26 3.05
CA GLY A 213 -8.49 22.05 3.89
C GLY A 213 -9.67 21.57 4.75
N ASP A 214 -9.52 20.37 5.32
CA ASP A 214 -10.51 19.43 5.92
C ASP A 214 -11.43 18.70 4.94
N ALA A 215 -11.95 19.38 3.91
CA ALA A 215 -12.68 18.68 2.85
C ALA A 215 -11.77 17.83 1.94
N ASP A 216 -10.44 17.92 2.09
CA ASP A 216 -9.44 17.10 1.38
C ASP A 216 -9.42 15.64 1.84
N ASP A 217 -9.37 15.43 3.15
CA ASP A 217 -9.27 14.09 3.73
C ASP A 217 -10.57 13.31 3.55
N MET A 218 -11.71 14.00 3.64
CA MET A 218 -13.02 13.40 3.36
C MET A 218 -13.14 13.01 1.89
N ALA A 219 -12.77 13.90 0.95
CA ALA A 219 -12.86 13.65 -0.48
C ALA A 219 -11.92 12.51 -0.94
N LYS A 220 -10.68 12.51 -0.43
CA LYS A 220 -9.72 11.41 -0.63
C LYS A 220 -10.23 10.10 -0.01
N GLY A 221 -10.83 10.17 1.19
CA GLY A 221 -11.46 9.04 1.85
C GLY A 221 -12.55 8.39 0.98
N MET A 222 -13.43 9.18 0.38
CA MET A 222 -14.49 8.68 -0.52
C MET A 222 -13.92 7.96 -1.75
N VAL A 223 -12.87 8.52 -2.37
CA VAL A 223 -12.19 7.87 -3.51
C VAL A 223 -11.57 6.55 -3.06
N LEU A 224 -10.86 6.55 -1.93
CA LEU A 224 -10.23 5.34 -1.37
C LEU A 224 -11.25 4.24 -1.08
N GLU A 225 -12.37 4.58 -0.43
CA GLU A 225 -13.44 3.63 -0.15
C GLU A 225 -14.05 3.05 -1.42
N MET A 226 -14.33 3.90 -2.42
CA MET A 226 -14.84 3.46 -3.71
C MET A 226 -13.85 2.52 -4.42
N VAL A 227 -12.58 2.92 -4.53
CA VAL A 227 -11.55 2.13 -5.20
C VAL A 227 -11.34 0.79 -4.50
N ARG A 228 -11.34 0.75 -3.15
CA ARG A 228 -11.26 -0.51 -2.38
C ARG A 228 -12.46 -1.42 -2.55
N GLY A 229 -13.66 -0.86 -2.63
CA GLY A 229 -14.89 -1.65 -2.84
C GLY A 229 -14.90 -2.32 -4.22
N ILE A 230 -14.33 -1.63 -5.21
CA ILE A 230 -14.28 -2.10 -6.60
C ILE A 230 -13.11 -3.06 -6.80
N LEU A 231 -11.89 -2.65 -6.44
CA LEU A 231 -10.65 -3.36 -6.73
C LEU A 231 -10.21 -4.21 -5.53
N ASN A 232 -10.08 -5.51 -5.76
CA ASN A 232 -9.43 -6.44 -4.85
C ASN A 232 -8.73 -7.56 -5.64
N VAL A 233 -7.75 -8.21 -5.00
CA VAL A 233 -6.93 -9.24 -5.66
C VAL A 233 -7.81 -10.38 -6.20
N PRO A 234 -8.74 -10.99 -5.42
CA PRO A 234 -9.59 -12.06 -5.93
C PRO A 234 -10.31 -11.72 -7.24
N LYS A 235 -11.02 -10.58 -7.31
CA LYS A 235 -11.74 -10.14 -8.52
C LYS A 235 -10.83 -10.00 -9.73
N ILE A 236 -9.66 -9.36 -9.54
CA ILE A 236 -8.72 -9.14 -10.64
C ILE A 236 -8.14 -10.48 -11.12
N THR A 237 -7.77 -11.37 -10.19
CA THR A 237 -7.24 -12.69 -10.54
C THR A 237 -8.27 -13.58 -11.23
N GLU A 238 -9.56 -13.49 -10.83
CA GLU A 238 -10.65 -14.22 -11.47
C GLU A 238 -10.89 -13.72 -12.91
N GLU A 239 -10.88 -12.41 -13.13
CA GLU A 239 -11.01 -11.83 -14.48
C GLU A 239 -9.85 -12.27 -15.40
N ILE A 240 -8.61 -12.27 -14.90
CA ILE A 240 -7.44 -12.77 -15.65
C ILE A 240 -7.65 -14.25 -16.04
N ALA A 241 -8.09 -15.09 -15.09
CA ALA A 241 -8.35 -16.50 -15.36
C ALA A 241 -9.47 -16.70 -16.39
N MET A 242 -10.54 -15.90 -16.33
CA MET A 242 -11.63 -15.92 -17.29
C MET A 242 -11.18 -15.51 -18.70
N LEU A 243 -10.35 -14.46 -18.82
CA LEU A 243 -9.80 -14.03 -20.11
C LEU A 243 -8.94 -15.13 -20.76
N LYS A 244 -8.08 -15.78 -19.96
CA LYS A 244 -7.29 -16.93 -20.40
C LYS A 244 -8.17 -18.08 -20.89
N ALA A 245 -9.24 -18.41 -20.16
CA ALA A 245 -10.18 -19.45 -20.55
C ALA A 245 -11.00 -19.10 -21.81
N GLY A 246 -11.32 -17.82 -22.00
CA GLY A 246 -12.06 -17.31 -23.17
C GLY A 246 -11.26 -17.39 -24.47
N ILE A 247 -9.97 -17.04 -24.42
CA ILE A 247 -9.07 -17.13 -25.59
C ILE A 247 -8.86 -18.59 -26.01
N GLY A 248 -8.67 -19.50 -25.07
CA GLY A 248 -8.55 -20.94 -25.36
C GLY A 248 -9.77 -21.55 -26.05
N LYS A 249 -10.98 -20.97 -25.85
CA LYS A 249 -12.20 -21.38 -26.59
C LYS A 249 -12.25 -20.84 -28.02
N ALA A 250 -11.70 -19.65 -28.28
CA ALA A 250 -11.68 -19.05 -29.60
C ALA A 250 -10.69 -19.77 -30.54
N GLU A 251 -9.54 -20.23 -30.02
CA GLU A 251 -8.56 -21.02 -30.80
C GLU A 251 -9.04 -22.45 -31.13
N GLY A 252 -10.04 -22.96 -30.41
CA GLY A 252 -10.69 -24.25 -30.68
C GLY A 252 -11.64 -24.25 -31.89
N VAL A 253 -11.99 -23.07 -32.43
CA VAL A 253 -12.82 -22.95 -33.63
C VAL A 253 -11.94 -23.12 -34.87
N LYS A 254 -11.66 -24.39 -35.22
CA LYS A 254 -11.14 -24.72 -36.56
C LYS A 254 -12.16 -24.24 -37.60
N ILE A 255 -11.86 -23.12 -38.26
CA ILE A 255 -12.52 -22.73 -39.50
C ILE A 255 -12.21 -23.85 -40.50
N LYS A 256 -13.16 -24.76 -40.71
CA LYS A 256 -13.13 -25.65 -41.87
C LYS A 256 -13.26 -24.75 -43.09
N ARG A 257 -12.18 -24.63 -43.86
CA ARG A 257 -12.27 -24.24 -45.27
C ARG A 257 -12.90 -25.37 -46.05
#